data_AF-H0J0A9-F1
#
_entry.id   AF-H0J0A9-F1
#
_cell.length_a   1.000
_cell.length_b   1.000
_cell.length_c   1.000
_cell.angle_alpha   90.00
_cell.angle_beta   90.00
_cell.angle_gamma   90.00
#
_symmetry.space_group_name_H-M   'P 1'
#
loop_
_entity.id
_entity.type
_entity.pdbx_description
1 polymer ?
#
loop_
_entity_poly.entity_id
_entity_poly.type
_entity_poly.pdbx_seq_one_letter_code
_entity_poly.pdbx_strand_id
1 'polypeptide(L)' 'MIILLSRLLQGGITIESRQGATAFFPFVSVSIAVKPIIDPSTCKALDIAAQLSELKHQAKKIVGNSLFIDRRN' A
#
# COMPACT_ATOMS: atom_id res chain seq x y z
N MET A 1 -21.59 -19.98 3.11
CA MET A 1 -20.30 -19.31 3.00
C MET A 1 -19.48 -19.81 4.17
N ILE A 2 -18.56 -20.72 3.90
CA ILE A 2 -17.62 -21.20 4.91
C ILE A 2 -16.38 -20.32 4.73
N ILE A 3 -16.04 -19.55 5.74
CA ILE A 3 -14.80 -18.78 5.75
C ILE A 3 -13.74 -19.76 6.21
N LEU A 4 -12.88 -20.19 5.28
CA LEU A 4 -11.73 -21.00 5.62
C LEU A 4 -10.59 -20.04 5.95
N LEU A 5 -10.23 -19.91 7.24
CA LEU A 5 -9.07 -19.13 7.69
C LEU A 5 -7.76 -19.79 7.23
N SER A 6 -7.51 -19.77 5.93
CA SER A 6 -6.30 -20.28 5.30
C SER A 6 -5.70 -19.16 4.43
N ARG A 7 -4.35 -19.10 4.39
CA ARG A 7 -3.54 -18.09 3.68
C ARG A 7 -3.47 -16.68 4.28
N LEU A 8 -3.67 -16.55 5.61
CA LEU A 8 -3.44 -15.31 6.36
C LEU A 8 -2.03 -14.72 6.12
N LEU A 9 -1.01 -15.57 6.05
CA LEU A 9 0.38 -15.17 5.77
C LEU A 9 0.60 -14.61 4.35
N GLN A 10 -0.33 -14.85 3.43
CA GLN A 10 -0.33 -14.27 2.08
C GLN A 10 -1.15 -12.98 2.01
N GLY A 11 -1.57 -12.44 3.16
CA GLY A 11 -2.26 -11.16 3.26
C GLY A 11 -3.70 -11.22 2.77
N GLY A 12 -4.43 -12.31 3.03
CA GLY A 12 -5.85 -12.41 2.70
C GLY A 12 -6.55 -13.61 3.33
N ILE A 13 -7.80 -13.81 2.90
CA ILE A 13 -8.64 -14.93 3.31
C ILE A 13 -9.11 -15.71 2.08
N THR A 14 -9.28 -17.02 2.27
CA THR A 14 -9.85 -17.90 1.26
C THR A 14 -11.28 -18.21 1.64
N ILE A 15 -12.21 -18.08 0.71
CA ILE A 15 -13.64 -18.32 0.93
C ILE A 15 -14.09 -19.44 0.01
N GLU A 16 -14.87 -20.37 0.56
CA GLU A 16 -15.53 -21.41 -0.22
C GLU A 16 -17.03 -21.13 -0.35
N SER A 17 -17.50 -21.14 -1.60
CA SER A 17 -18.91 -21.01 -1.93
C SER A 17 -19.67 -22.28 -1.58
N ARG A 18 -21.00 -22.20 -1.48
CA ARG A 18 -21.85 -23.37 -1.24
C ARG A 18 -21.82 -24.39 -2.39
N GLN A 19 -21.29 -24.00 -3.55
CA GLN A 19 -21.14 -24.86 -4.72
C GLN A 19 -19.72 -25.47 -4.79
N GLY A 20 -18.90 -25.30 -3.74
CA GLY A 20 -17.52 -25.80 -3.66
C GLY A 20 -16.48 -24.91 -4.37
N ALA A 21 -16.87 -23.73 -4.87
CA ALA A 21 -15.94 -22.83 -5.54
C ALA A 21 -15.11 -22.03 -4.53
N THR A 22 -13.79 -22.06 -4.65
CA THR A 22 -12.86 -21.35 -3.76
C THR A 22 -12.37 -20.04 -4.39
N ALA A 23 -12.39 -18.95 -3.64
CA ALA A 23 -11.87 -17.64 -4.06
C ALA A 23 -11.00 -16.99 -2.97
N PHE A 24 -9.93 -16.29 -3.37
CA PHE A 24 -9.04 -15.56 -2.47
C PHE A 24 -9.40 -14.06 -2.46
N PHE A 25 -9.51 -13.50 -1.26
CA PHE A 25 -9.78 -12.08 -1.04
C PHE A 25 -8.59 -11.47 -0.26
N PRO A 26 -7.79 -10.61 -0.90
CA PRO A 26 -6.70 -9.95 -0.21
C PRO A 26 -7.23 -8.98 0.86
N PHE A 27 -6.52 -8.86 1.97
CA PHE A 27 -6.72 -7.78 2.92
C PHE A 27 -6.39 -6.44 2.27
N VAL A 28 -7.05 -5.38 2.74
CA VAL A 28 -6.72 -4.02 2.30
C VAL A 28 -5.30 -3.69 2.76
N SER A 29 -4.44 -3.34 1.81
CA SER A 29 -3.10 -2.85 2.08
C SER A 29 -3.01 -1.34 1.93
N VAL A 30 -2.19 -0.71 2.77
CA VAL A 30 -1.96 0.73 2.78
C VAL A 30 -0.51 1.03 2.37
N SER A 31 -0.34 1.84 1.33
CA SER A 31 0.98 2.33 0.90
C SER A 31 1.06 3.84 1.09
N ILE A 32 2.04 4.30 1.87
CA ILE A 32 2.23 5.70 2.25
C ILE A 32 3.61 6.16 1.76
N ALA A 33 3.66 7.32 1.13
CA ALA A 33 4.90 8.01 0.80
C ALA A 33 5.06 9.27 1.66
N VAL A 34 6.28 9.51 2.12
CA VAL A 34 6.63 10.65 2.98
C VAL A 34 7.85 11.34 2.39
N LYS A 35 7.75 12.66 2.25
CA LYS A 35 8.89 13.53 1.94
C LYS A 35 9.08 14.51 3.10
N PRO A 36 10.16 14.39 3.90
CA PRO A 36 10.52 15.40 4.88
C PRO A 36 10.82 16.73 4.19
N ILE A 37 10.33 17.84 4.75
CA ILE A 37 10.63 19.20 4.27
C ILE A 37 11.47 19.88 5.34
N ILE A 38 12.71 20.23 4.99
CA ILE A 38 13.67 20.87 5.90
C ILE A 38 13.44 22.38 5.93
N ASP A 39 13.24 23.01 4.76
CA ASP A 39 12.92 24.43 4.63
C ASP A 39 11.61 24.61 3.83
N PRO A 40 10.50 24.98 4.51
CA PRO A 40 9.22 25.19 3.85
C PRO A 40 9.21 26.36 2.86
N SER A 41 10.11 27.34 3.02
CA SER A 41 10.09 28.58 2.24
C SER A 41 10.46 28.37 0.77
N THR A 42 11.23 27.32 0.48
CA THR A 42 11.69 26.96 -0.86
C THR A 42 10.76 25.98 -1.58
N CYS A 43 9.74 25.46 -0.90
CA CYS A 43 8.90 24.39 -1.42
C CYS A 43 7.52 24.90 -1.84
N LYS A 44 7.19 24.75 -3.13
CA LYS A 44 5.82 24.98 -3.62
C LYS A 44 5.00 23.71 -3.42
N ALA A 45 3.73 23.88 -3.03
CA ALA A 45 2.82 22.77 -2.77
C ALA A 45 2.67 21.82 -3.98
N LEU A 46 2.66 22.38 -5.20
CA LEU A 46 2.54 21.59 -6.42
C LEU A 46 3.76 20.70 -6.67
N ASP A 47 4.95 21.21 -6.38
CA ASP A 47 6.20 20.45 -6.52
C ASP A 47 6.25 19.31 -5.49
N ILE A 48 5.80 19.56 -4.26
CA ILE A 48 5.65 18.53 -3.23
C ILE A 48 4.66 17.45 -3.70
N ALA A 49 3.51 17.84 -4.24
CA ALA A 49 2.50 16.89 -4.71
C ALA A 49 3.01 16.01 -5.86
N ALA A 50 3.73 16.60 -6.83
CA ALA A 50 4.33 15.86 -7.93
C ALA A 50 5.35 14.83 -7.42
N GLN A 51 6.23 15.23 -6.49
CA GLN A 51 7.23 14.33 -5.90
C GLN A 51 6.59 13.22 -5.06
N LEU A 52 5.58 13.54 -4.25
CA LEU A 52 4.83 12.54 -3.49
C LEU A 52 4.08 11.54 -4.38
N SER A 53 3.62 11.96 -5.56
CA SER A 53 2.99 11.06 -6.54
C SER A 53 3.98 10.00 -7.03
N GLU A 54 5.21 10.41 -7.36
CA GLU A 54 6.28 9.49 -7.76
C GLU A 54 6.71 8.57 -6.61
N LEU A 55 6.93 9.13 -5.42
CA LEU A 55 7.30 8.35 -4.24
C LEU A 55 6.20 7.33 -3.86
N LYS A 56 4.93 7.69 -4.00
CA LYS A 56 3.80 6.77 -3.82
C LYS A 56 3.82 5.64 -4.86
N HIS A 57 4.24 5.91 -6.08
CA HIS A 57 4.47 4.90 -7.09
C HIS A 57 5.56 3.90 -6.67
N GLN A 58 6.64 4.37 -6.04
CA GLN A 58 7.67 3.49 -5.47
C GLN A 58 7.14 2.69 -4.27
N ALA A 59 6.38 3.31 -3.37
CA ALA A 59 5.77 2.64 -2.21
C ALA A 59 4.86 1.48 -2.61
N LYS A 60 4.11 1.63 -3.70
CA LYS A 60 3.19 0.60 -4.25
C LYS A 60 3.89 -0.59 -4.90
N LYS A 61 5.21 -0.53 -5.12
CA LYS A 61 5.98 -1.69 -5.63
C LYS A 61 6.19 -2.75 -4.55
N ILE A 62 6.07 -2.37 -3.27
CA ILE A 62 6.15 -3.28 -2.14
C ILE A 62 4.75 -3.88 -1.93
N VAL A 63 4.65 -5.20 -1.96
CA VAL A 63 3.39 -5.91 -1.71
C VAL A 63 3.01 -5.77 -0.24
N GLY A 64 1.74 -5.44 0.04
CA GLY A 64 1.23 -5.26 1.40
C GLY A 64 1.41 -3.82 1.91
N ASN A 65 1.46 -3.67 3.24
CA ASN A 65 1.58 -2.34 3.86
C ASN A 65 3.00 -1.80 3.68
N SER A 66 3.12 -0.53 3.27
CA SER A 66 4.42 0.09 3.03
C SER A 66 4.46 1.56 3.47
N LEU A 67 5.61 1.95 4.01
CA LEU A 67 5.96 3.34 4.31
C LEU A 67 7.28 3.67 3.59
N PHE A 68 7.21 4.53 2.60
CA PHE A 68 8.36 4.93 1.80
C PHE A 68 8.75 6.37 2.16
N ILE A 69 9.91 6.54 2.80
CA ILE A 69 10.41 7.85 3.23
C ILE A 69 11.54 8.25 2.28
N ASP A 70 11.35 9.36 1.57
CA ASP A 70 12.43 9.94 0.79
C ASP A 70 13.46 10.59 1.71
N ARG A 71 14.72 10.21 1.54
CA ARG A 71 15.86 10.71 2.31
C ARG A 71 16.92 11.37 1.42
N ARG A 72 16.58 11.64 0.16
CA ARG A 72 17.46 12.35 -0.76
C ARG A 72 17.39 13.84 -0.40
N ASN A 73 18.54 14.40 -0.02
CA ASN A 73 18.72 15.81 0.28
C ASN A 73 18.69 16.66 -0.99
#